data_AF-A0A1I8HNG7-F1
#
_entry.id   AF-A0A1I8HNG7-F1
#
_cell.length_a   1.000
_cell.length_b   1.000
_cell.length_c   1.000
_cell.angle_alpha   90.00
_cell.angle_beta   90.00
_cell.angle_gamma   90.00
#
_symmetry.space_group_name_H-M   'P 1'
#
loop_
_entity.id
_entity.type
_entity.pdbx_description
1 polymer ?
#
loop_
_entity_poly.entity_id
_entity_poly.type
_entity_poly.pdbx_seq_one_letter_code
_entity_poly.pdbx_strand_id
1 'polypeptide(L)'
;SKYSMVGTAAQCIPAMSDPGGLVCIVGGSASQPGPAHLAALAALRAGADQAKVVCADSAAAAALRGCWPQPTAMLEVGAIDNGRRRQRLIQCLQADCCQAVLVGPGLDSSEDSIQLATDAIETAQALNQPLVIDG
;
A
#
# COMPACT_ATOMS: atom_id res chain seq x y z
N SER A 1 -20.03 -20.17 14.91
CA SER A 1 -19.03 -21.25 14.73
C SER A 1 -17.88 -20.69 13.91
N LYS A 2 -16.64 -20.70 14.42
CA LYS A 2 -15.45 -20.14 13.71
C LYS A 2 -15.23 -20.74 12.31
N TYR A 3 -15.75 -21.94 12.06
CA TYR A 3 -15.77 -22.59 10.75
C TYR A 3 -16.59 -21.85 9.69
N SER A 4 -17.59 -21.04 10.08
CA SER A 4 -18.44 -20.32 9.14
C SER A 4 -17.71 -19.15 8.47
N MET A 5 -16.92 -18.36 9.22
CA MET A 5 -16.23 -17.19 8.64
C MET A 5 -15.07 -17.59 7.73
N VAL A 6 -14.34 -18.66 8.06
CA VAL A 6 -13.26 -19.17 7.20
C VAL A 6 -13.82 -19.70 5.89
N GLY A 7 -14.95 -20.43 5.95
CA GLY A 7 -15.64 -20.90 4.75
C GLY A 7 -16.14 -19.75 3.87
N THR A 8 -16.66 -18.68 4.45
CA THR A 8 -17.09 -17.49 3.71
C THR A 8 -15.90 -16.72 3.11
N ALA A 9 -14.80 -16.55 3.83
CA ALA A 9 -13.61 -15.88 3.30
C ALA A 9 -12.96 -16.66 2.14
N ALA A 10 -12.97 -17.99 2.21
CA ALA A 10 -12.46 -18.84 1.13
C ALA A 10 -13.24 -18.68 -0.19
N GLN A 11 -14.53 -18.30 -0.12
CA GLN A 11 -15.35 -18.02 -1.30
C GLN A 11 -14.96 -16.71 -2.00
N CYS A 12 -14.20 -15.83 -1.33
CA CYS A 12 -13.68 -14.59 -1.91
C CYS A 12 -12.31 -14.78 -2.59
N ILE A 13 -11.70 -15.97 -2.50
CA ILE A 13 -10.44 -16.26 -3.18
C ILE A 13 -10.74 -16.47 -4.66
N PRO A 14 -10.17 -15.64 -5.56
CA PRO A 14 -10.42 -15.76 -6.99
C PRO A 14 -9.80 -17.06 -7.55
N ALA A 15 -10.19 -17.44 -8.77
CA ALA A 15 -9.59 -18.59 -9.41
C ALA A 15 -8.11 -18.30 -9.72
N MET A 16 -7.27 -19.34 -9.77
CA MET A 16 -5.83 -19.18 -10.05
C MET A 16 -5.54 -18.59 -11.45
N SER A 17 -6.52 -18.59 -12.34
CA SER A 17 -6.46 -17.96 -13.67
C SER A 17 -6.75 -16.45 -13.65
N ASP A 18 -7.33 -15.94 -12.56
CA ASP A 18 -7.66 -14.54 -12.42
C ASP A 18 -6.41 -13.77 -11.92
N PRO A 19 -6.23 -12.50 -12.28
CA PRO A 19 -5.13 -11.70 -11.75
C PRO A 19 -5.20 -11.63 -10.22
N GLY A 20 -4.11 -12.01 -9.53
CA GLY A 20 -3.97 -11.99 -8.07
C GLY A 20 -3.94 -10.59 -7.46
N GLY A 21 -3.97 -9.55 -8.29
CA GLY A 21 -4.22 -8.18 -7.89
C GLY A 21 -2.99 -7.46 -7.32
N LEU A 22 -3.05 -6.13 -7.40
CA LEU A 22 -2.17 -5.18 -6.78
C LEU A 22 -2.74 -4.67 -5.45
N VAL A 23 -1.95 -4.81 -4.38
CA VAL A 23 -2.17 -4.13 -3.10
C VAL A 23 -1.26 -2.90 -2.99
N CYS A 24 -1.82 -1.74 -2.68
CA CYS A 24 -1.09 -0.51 -2.40
C CYS A 24 -0.94 -0.33 -0.88
N ILE A 25 0.30 -0.13 -0.41
CA ILE A 25 0.65 0.08 1.00
C ILE A 25 1.16 1.51 1.12
N VAL A 26 0.44 2.36 1.84
CA VAL A 26 0.82 3.73 2.15
C VAL A 26 1.36 3.77 3.57
N GLY A 27 2.68 3.87 3.68
CA GLY A 27 3.37 3.66 4.94
C GLY A 27 4.88 3.83 4.83
N GLY A 28 5.55 3.69 5.97
CA GLY A 28 7.00 3.82 6.07
C GLY A 28 7.44 5.28 6.17
N SER A 29 7.82 5.68 7.38
CA SER A 29 8.53 6.92 7.68
C SER A 29 10.04 6.71 7.65
N ALA A 30 10.81 7.79 7.66
CA ALA A 30 12.27 7.74 7.78
C ALA A 30 12.72 6.92 9.01
N SER A 31 11.97 7.04 10.11
CA SER A 31 12.29 6.36 11.37
C SER A 31 11.82 4.90 11.41
N GLN A 32 10.79 4.55 10.64
CA GLN A 32 10.13 3.24 10.71
C GLN A 32 9.74 2.69 9.32
N PRO A 33 10.71 2.38 8.44
CA PRO A 33 10.40 1.79 7.12
C PRO A 33 9.96 0.32 7.20
N GLY A 34 10.41 -0.42 8.23
CA GLY A 34 10.20 -1.86 8.37
C GLY A 34 8.74 -2.35 8.32
N PRO A 35 7.79 -1.72 9.05
CA PRO A 35 6.39 -2.13 9.02
C PRO A 35 5.76 -2.13 7.62
N ALA A 36 6.03 -1.11 6.80
CA ALA A 36 5.53 -1.04 5.43
C ALA A 36 6.12 -2.16 4.55
N HIS A 37 7.41 -2.48 4.72
CA HIS A 37 8.04 -3.62 4.04
C HIS A 37 7.38 -4.94 4.41
N LEU A 38 7.14 -5.18 5.70
CA LEU A 38 6.51 -6.41 6.18
C LEU A 38 5.07 -6.54 5.69
N ALA A 39 4.32 -5.43 5.64
CA ALA A 39 2.98 -5.42 5.07
C ALA A 39 2.97 -5.78 3.58
N ALA A 40 3.91 -5.22 2.80
CA ALA A 40 4.06 -5.56 1.39
C ALA A 40 4.44 -7.03 1.19
N LEU A 41 5.38 -7.55 1.99
CA LEU A 41 5.76 -8.96 1.95
C LEU A 41 4.59 -9.87 2.34
N ALA A 42 3.81 -9.49 3.36
CA ALA A 42 2.64 -10.24 3.78
C ALA A 42 1.57 -10.30 2.69
N ALA A 43 1.33 -9.20 1.97
CA ALA A 43 0.39 -9.17 0.83
C ALA A 43 0.81 -10.15 -0.27
N LEU A 44 2.10 -10.15 -0.66
CA LEU A 44 2.63 -11.11 -1.64
C LEU A 44 2.49 -12.56 -1.15
N ARG A 45 2.80 -12.82 0.13
CA ARG A 45 2.67 -14.16 0.73
C ARG A 45 1.23 -14.62 0.87
N ALA A 46 0.28 -13.69 0.98
CA ALA A 46 -1.15 -13.97 0.98
C ALA A 46 -1.72 -14.24 -0.43
N GLY A 47 -0.95 -14.01 -1.49
CA GLY A 47 -1.33 -14.32 -2.87
C GLY A 47 -1.55 -13.10 -3.77
N ALA A 48 -1.19 -11.89 -3.33
CA ALA A 48 -1.18 -10.74 -4.23
C ALA A 48 -0.11 -10.91 -5.33
N ASP A 49 -0.46 -10.60 -6.58
CA ASP A 49 0.49 -10.61 -7.70
C ASP A 49 1.52 -9.49 -7.54
N GLN A 50 1.08 -8.35 -7.03
CA GLN A 50 1.90 -7.18 -6.81
C GLN A 50 1.59 -6.52 -5.47
N ALA A 51 2.63 -5.98 -4.86
CA ALA A 51 2.52 -5.03 -3.77
C ALA A 51 3.29 -3.77 -4.15
N LYS A 52 2.75 -2.59 -3.83
CA LYS A 52 3.43 -1.31 -4.04
C LYS A 52 3.47 -0.57 -2.72
N VAL A 53 4.65 -0.09 -2.33
CA VAL A 53 4.78 0.78 -1.17
C VAL A 53 4.84 2.22 -1.64
N VAL A 54 4.10 3.08 -0.93
CA VAL A 54 4.06 4.53 -1.10
C VAL A 54 4.51 5.16 0.21
N CYS A 55 5.64 5.87 0.18
CA CYS A 55 6.19 6.57 1.34
C CYS A 55 6.42 8.05 1.02
N ALA A 56 6.36 8.88 2.07
CA ALA A 56 6.59 10.33 1.98
C ALA A 56 8.08 10.70 2.08
N ASP A 57 8.92 9.77 2.54
CA ASP A 57 10.34 10.03 2.77
C ASP A 57 11.23 9.26 1.79
N SER A 58 12.19 9.96 1.18
CA SER A 58 13.10 9.39 0.17
C SER A 58 14.20 8.51 0.78
N ALA A 59 14.61 8.75 2.03
CA ALA A 59 15.56 7.89 2.72
C ALA A 59 14.89 6.58 3.16
N ALA A 60 13.62 6.63 3.59
CA ALA A 60 12.79 5.46 3.81
C ALA A 60 12.63 4.64 2.52
N ALA A 61 12.35 5.31 1.40
CA ALA A 61 12.31 4.66 0.10
C ALA A 61 13.65 3.98 -0.23
N ALA A 62 14.78 4.68 -0.09
CA ALA A 62 16.10 4.11 -0.37
C ALA A 62 16.41 2.89 0.51
N ALA A 63 16.09 2.94 1.81
CA ALA A 63 16.24 1.82 2.73
C ALA A 63 15.38 0.62 2.31
N LEU A 64 14.12 0.87 1.94
CA LEU A 64 13.18 -0.14 1.44
C LEU A 64 13.68 -0.81 0.14
N ARG A 65 14.24 -0.02 -0.81
CA ARG A 65 14.84 -0.57 -2.05
C ARG A 65 15.99 -1.53 -1.75
N GLY A 66 16.83 -1.20 -0.78
CA GLY A 66 17.99 -2.02 -0.39
C GLY A 66 17.63 -3.36 0.24
N CYS A 67 16.44 -3.49 0.82
CA CYS A 67 15.98 -4.70 1.50
C CYS A 67 15.23 -5.68 0.59
N TRP A 68 14.97 -5.35 -0.70
CA TRP A 68 14.11 -6.17 -1.57
C TRP A 68 14.85 -7.03 -2.59
N PRO A 69 14.56 -8.35 -2.64
CA PRO A 69 15.02 -9.24 -3.71
C PRO A 69 14.01 -9.46 -4.87
N GLN A 70 12.80 -8.89 -4.85
CA GLN A 70 11.76 -9.11 -5.89
C GLN A 70 11.04 -7.82 -6.31
N PRO A 71 10.55 -7.72 -7.56
CA PRO A 71 10.02 -6.47 -8.12
C PRO A 71 8.63 -6.17 -7.53
N THR A 72 8.63 -5.34 -6.49
CA THR A 72 7.46 -4.60 -6.04
C THR A 72 7.70 -3.15 -6.46
N ALA A 73 6.78 -2.58 -7.24
CA ALA A 73 6.97 -1.24 -7.76
C ALA A 73 6.80 -0.22 -6.62
N MET A 74 7.89 0.29 -6.09
CA MET A 74 7.81 1.34 -5.08
C MET A 74 7.58 2.69 -5.74
N LEU A 75 6.52 3.37 -5.30
CA LEU A 75 6.22 4.72 -5.72
C LEU A 75 6.67 5.70 -4.63
N GLU A 76 7.62 6.55 -5.00
CA GLU A 76 8.07 7.65 -4.16
C GLU A 76 7.18 8.87 -4.41
N VAL A 77 6.54 9.35 -3.35
CA VAL A 77 5.63 10.52 -3.40
C VAL A 77 6.08 11.60 -2.42
N GLY A 78 7.39 11.62 -2.13
CA GLY A 78 7.92 12.45 -1.05
C GLY A 78 7.70 13.95 -1.21
N ALA A 79 8.08 14.72 -0.18
CA ALA A 79 7.89 16.18 -0.06
C ALA A 79 8.32 17.01 -1.31
N ILE A 80 9.21 16.45 -2.13
CA ILE A 80 9.73 17.03 -3.38
C ILE A 80 8.68 17.02 -4.53
N ASP A 81 7.51 16.41 -4.34
CA ASP A 81 6.51 16.26 -5.40
C ASP A 81 5.75 17.55 -5.78
N ASN A 82 6.18 18.72 -5.27
CA ASN A 82 5.63 20.04 -5.63
C ASN A 82 4.08 20.09 -5.59
N GLY A 83 3.46 19.40 -4.63
CA GLY A 83 2.00 19.32 -4.50
C GLY A 83 1.28 18.33 -5.43
N ARG A 84 2.01 17.47 -6.16
CA ARG A 84 1.41 16.46 -7.07
C ARG A 84 1.16 15.09 -6.40
N ARG A 85 1.34 15.00 -5.08
CA ARG A 85 1.26 13.76 -4.30
C ARG A 85 -0.02 12.97 -4.58
N ARG A 86 -1.16 13.66 -4.46
CA ARG A 86 -2.48 13.12 -4.76
C ARG A 86 -2.61 12.63 -6.21
N GLN A 87 -2.06 13.34 -7.18
CA GLN A 87 -2.13 12.93 -8.58
C GLN A 87 -1.32 11.66 -8.85
N ARG A 88 -0.15 11.51 -8.23
CA ARG A 88 0.62 10.26 -8.29
C ARG A 88 -0.09 9.10 -7.61
N LEU A 89 -0.73 9.34 -6.46
CA LEU A 89 -1.57 8.35 -5.79
C LEU A 89 -2.71 7.88 -6.71
N ILE A 90 -3.44 8.80 -7.32
CA ILE A 90 -4.50 8.48 -8.30
C ILE A 90 -3.92 7.62 -9.44
N GLN A 91 -2.79 8.03 -10.02
CA GLN A 91 -2.14 7.26 -11.09
C GLN A 91 -1.74 5.86 -10.63
N CYS A 92 -1.15 5.72 -9.45
CA CYS A 92 -0.77 4.43 -8.87
C CYS A 92 -1.98 3.50 -8.70
N LEU A 93 -3.07 4.06 -8.20
CA LEU A 93 -4.28 3.33 -7.85
C LEU A 93 -5.08 2.95 -9.11
N GLN A 94 -5.05 3.78 -10.16
CA GLN A 94 -5.78 3.53 -11.41
C GLN A 94 -4.98 2.71 -12.45
N ALA A 95 -3.68 2.97 -12.63
CA ALA A 95 -2.91 2.42 -13.74
C ALA A 95 -2.79 0.89 -13.70
N ASP A 96 -2.83 0.32 -12.50
CA ASP A 96 -2.64 -1.11 -12.26
C ASP A 96 -3.88 -1.78 -11.68
N CYS A 97 -5.04 -1.11 -11.77
CA CYS A 97 -6.32 -1.58 -11.23
C CYS A 97 -6.19 -2.02 -9.76
N CYS A 98 -5.61 -1.18 -8.90
CA CYS A 98 -5.34 -1.57 -7.51
C CYS A 98 -6.63 -2.01 -6.79
N GLN A 99 -6.59 -3.20 -6.20
CA GLN A 99 -7.74 -3.89 -5.61
C GLN A 99 -7.92 -3.53 -4.13
N ALA A 100 -6.85 -3.11 -3.45
CA ALA A 100 -6.93 -2.71 -2.06
C ALA A 100 -5.82 -1.74 -1.67
N VAL A 101 -6.15 -0.80 -0.79
CA VAL A 101 -5.23 0.16 -0.20
C VAL A 101 -5.12 -0.09 1.30
N LEU A 102 -3.89 -0.18 1.81
CA LEU A 102 -3.58 -0.21 3.23
C LEU A 102 -2.86 1.07 3.60
N VAL A 103 -3.38 1.83 4.56
CA VAL A 103 -2.77 3.08 5.04
C VAL A 103 -2.39 2.91 6.51
N GLY A 104 -1.16 3.26 6.89
CA GLY A 104 -0.76 3.23 8.30
C GLY A 104 0.63 2.66 8.60
N PRO A 105 1.00 1.46 8.11
CA PRO A 105 2.15 0.72 8.63
C PRO A 105 3.45 1.55 8.62
N GLY A 106 3.95 1.90 9.80
CA GLY A 106 5.21 2.63 9.96
C GLY A 106 5.14 4.13 9.61
N LEU A 107 3.94 4.69 9.45
CA LEU A 107 3.76 6.15 9.44
C LEU A 107 4.08 6.73 10.81
N ASP A 108 4.59 7.96 10.82
CA ASP A 108 4.79 8.75 12.03
C ASP A 108 3.83 9.94 12.07
N SER A 109 3.92 10.76 13.11
CA SER A 109 3.07 11.96 13.27
C SER A 109 3.64 13.20 12.58
N SER A 110 4.60 13.05 11.66
CA SER A 110 5.09 14.18 10.87
C SER A 110 3.99 14.72 9.95
N GLU A 111 4.05 16.00 9.62
CA GLU A 111 3.07 16.63 8.75
C GLU A 111 2.99 15.94 7.37
N ASP A 112 4.12 15.51 6.83
CA ASP A 112 4.19 14.77 5.57
C ASP A 112 3.51 13.39 5.65
N SER A 113 3.71 12.64 6.73
CA SER A 113 3.03 11.35 6.96
C SER A 113 1.52 11.54 7.08
N ILE A 114 1.08 12.56 7.84
CA ILE A 114 -0.34 12.88 8.01
C ILE A 114 -0.98 13.27 6.68
N GLN A 115 -0.32 14.13 5.91
CA GLN A 115 -0.81 14.54 4.59
C GLN A 115 -0.85 13.37 3.61
N LEU A 116 0.17 12.51 3.61
CA LEU A 116 0.19 11.32 2.76
C LEU A 116 -0.96 10.36 3.10
N ALA A 117 -1.19 10.11 4.39
CA ALA A 117 -2.32 9.30 4.83
C ALA A 117 -3.66 9.91 4.39
N THR A 118 -3.82 11.22 4.58
CA THR A 118 -5.04 11.96 4.21
C THR A 118 -5.28 11.87 2.70
N ASP A 119 -4.29 12.18 1.88
CA ASP A 119 -4.38 12.09 0.41
C ASP A 119 -4.72 10.67 -0.05
N ALA A 120 -4.13 9.65 0.57
CA ALA A 120 -4.38 8.24 0.25
C ALA A 120 -5.81 7.81 0.60
N ILE A 121 -6.28 8.17 1.80
CA ILE A 121 -7.64 7.87 2.26
C ILE A 121 -8.66 8.52 1.32
N GLU A 122 -8.52 9.83 1.06
CA GLU A 122 -9.44 10.55 0.19
C GLU A 122 -9.42 10.02 -1.24
N THR A 123 -8.24 9.63 -1.74
CA THR A 123 -8.11 9.06 -3.09
C THR A 123 -8.77 7.68 -3.18
N ALA A 124 -8.52 6.79 -2.21
CA ALA A 124 -9.13 5.47 -2.17
C ALA A 124 -10.66 5.57 -2.07
N GLN A 125 -11.17 6.50 -1.26
CA GLN A 125 -12.61 6.79 -1.17
C GLN A 125 -13.18 7.29 -2.50
N ALA A 126 -12.52 8.26 -3.14
CA ALA A 126 -12.97 8.80 -4.43
C ALA A 126 -13.01 7.74 -5.55
N LEU A 127 -12.10 6.76 -5.48
CA LEU A 127 -12.03 5.65 -6.44
C LEU A 127 -12.87 4.43 -6.04
N ASN A 128 -13.59 4.47 -4.91
CA ASN A 128 -14.30 3.33 -4.31
C ASN A 128 -13.42 2.08 -4.14
N GLN A 129 -12.15 2.29 -3.78
CA GLN A 129 -11.23 1.18 -3.52
C GLN A 129 -11.42 0.62 -2.10
N PRO A 130 -11.39 -0.71 -1.94
CA PRO A 130 -11.26 -1.32 -0.63
C PRO A 130 -10.09 -0.71 0.15
N LEU A 131 -10.38 -0.21 1.35
CA LEU A 131 -9.44 0.55 2.18
C LEU A 131 -9.34 -0.09 3.57
N VAL A 132 -8.11 -0.32 4.02
CA VAL A 132 -7.76 -0.72 5.37
C VAL A 132 -6.93 0.40 6.01
N ILE A 133 -7.26 0.75 7.25
CA ILE A 133 -6.52 1.74 8.04
C ILE A 133 -5.92 1.00 9.23
N ASP A 134 -4.61 1.12 9.38
CA ASP A 134 -3.79 0.52 10.45
C ASP A 134 -3.03 1.62 11.22
N GLY A 135 -2.64 1.34 12.47
CA GLY A 135 -2.07 2.34 13.39
C GLY A 135 -0.82 1.86 14.09
#